data_AF-A0A2S9GUM5-F1
#
_entry.id   AF-A0A2S9GUM5-F1
#
_cell.length_a   1.000
_cell.length_b   1.000
_cell.length_c   1.000
_cell.angle_alpha   90.00
_cell.angle_beta   90.00
_cell.angle_gamma   90.00
#
_symmetry.space_group_name_H-M   'P 1'
#
loop_
_entity.id
_entity.type
_entity.pdbx_description
1 polymer ?
#
loop_
_entity_poly.entity_id
_entity_poly.type
_entity_poly.pdbx_seq_one_letter_code
_entity_poly.pdbx_strand_id
1 'polypeptide(L)' 'MPLAKGSNKAVVSNNIKMLVDEWKESGSIGNSHPKTKRKAVKQAVAIALTKAGKSNKERALKK' A
#
# COMPACT_ATOMS: atom_id res chain seq x y z
N MET A 1 -10.01 4.60 2.68
CA MET A 1 -10.27 3.49 1.75
C MET A 1 -10.27 2.14 2.47
N PRO A 2 -11.18 1.22 2.13
CA PRO A 2 -11.17 -0.14 2.68
C PRO A 2 -10.17 -1.01 1.91
N LEU A 3 -8.96 -1.20 2.44
CA LEU A 3 -8.02 -2.19 1.92
C LEU A 3 -8.44 -3.60 2.34
N ALA A 4 -8.30 -4.55 1.42
CA ALA A 4 -8.59 -5.95 1.70
C ALA A 4 -7.70 -6.49 2.83
N LYS A 5 -8.30 -7.28 3.72
CA LYS A 5 -7.61 -7.95 4.83
C LYS A 5 -6.96 -9.23 4.34
N GLY A 6 -5.79 -9.55 4.87
CA GLY A 6 -5.04 -10.77 4.54
C GLY A 6 -3.61 -10.47 4.11
N SER A 7 -2.77 -11.49 4.16
CA SER A 7 -1.33 -11.37 3.92
C SER A 7 -0.83 -12.16 2.70
N ASN A 8 -1.76 -12.79 1.96
CA ASN A 8 -1.42 -13.54 0.75
C ASN A 8 -1.01 -12.59 -0.39
N LYS A 9 -0.26 -13.11 -1.36
CA LYS A 9 0.31 -12.31 -2.46
C LYS A 9 -0.79 -11.63 -3.29
N ALA A 10 -1.91 -12.31 -3.54
CA ALA A 10 -3.02 -11.78 -4.33
C ALA A 10 -3.67 -10.55 -3.66
N VAL A 11 -3.90 -10.60 -2.35
CA VAL A 11 -4.45 -9.49 -1.55
C VAL A 11 -3.49 -8.30 -1.54
N VAL A 12 -2.19 -8.55 -1.36
CA VAL A 12 -1.17 -7.48 -1.41
C VAL A 12 -1.14 -6.82 -2.79
N SER A 13 -1.11 -7.61 -3.87
CA SER A 13 -1.13 -7.08 -5.23
C SER A 13 -2.41 -6.30 -5.54
N ASN A 14 -3.57 -6.78 -5.08
CA ASN A 14 -4.83 -6.09 -5.27
C ASN A 14 -4.85 -4.75 -4.53
N ASN A 15 -4.37 -4.72 -3.27
CA ASN A 15 -4.25 -3.49 -2.50
C ASN A 15 -3.30 -2.48 -3.17
N ILE A 16 -2.16 -2.93 -3.72
CA ILE A 16 -1.26 -2.04 -4.46
C ILE A 16 -1.95 -1.47 -5.70
N LYS A 17 -2.66 -2.30 -6.47
CA LYS A 17 -3.39 -1.88 -7.67
C LYS A 17 -4.40 -0.78 -7.34
N MET A 18 -5.25 -1.02 -6.34
CA MET A 18 -6.25 -0.04 -5.89
C MET A 18 -5.63 1.32 -5.51
N LEU A 19 -4.55 1.32 -4.74
CA LEU A 19 -3.89 2.56 -4.30
C LEU A 19 -3.23 3.32 -5.47
N VAL A 20 -2.71 2.59 -6.46
CA VAL A 20 -2.13 3.21 -7.65
C VAL A 20 -3.21 3.73 -8.58
N ASP A 21 -4.36 3.05 -8.67
CA ASP A 21 -5.50 3.50 -9.48
C ASP A 21 -6.16 4.74 -8.85
N GLU A 22 -6.34 4.79 -7.52
CA GLU A 22 -6.73 6.00 -6.78
C GLU A 22 -5.82 7.17 -7.15
N TRP A 23 -4.50 6.99 -7.09
CA TRP A 23 -3.55 8.03 -7.45
C TRP A 23 -3.66 8.49 -8.90
N LYS A 24 -4.00 7.60 -9.84
CA LYS A 24 -4.21 8.00 -11.24
C LYS A 24 -5.46 8.86 -11.39
N GLU A 25 -6.50 8.60 -10.60
CA GLU A 25 -7.77 9.31 -10.65
C GLU A 25 -7.73 10.65 -9.91
N SER A 26 -7.22 10.66 -8.68
CA SER A 26 -7.24 11.84 -7.79
C SER A 26 -5.91 12.58 -7.69
N GLY A 27 -4.80 11.98 -8.13
CA GLY A 27 -3.45 12.48 -7.87
C GLY A 27 -2.96 12.24 -6.45
N SER A 28 -3.73 11.53 -5.61
CA SER A 28 -3.45 11.30 -4.21
C SER A 28 -3.60 9.83 -3.80
N ILE A 29 -3.01 9.46 -2.66
CA ILE A 29 -3.24 8.18 -1.99
C ILE A 29 -3.64 8.52 -0.57
N GLY A 30 -4.94 8.51 -0.27
CA GLY A 30 -5.48 9.08 0.96
C GLY A 30 -5.04 10.54 1.13
N ASN A 31 -4.27 10.83 2.19
CA ASN A 31 -3.77 12.19 2.47
C ASN A 31 -2.41 12.50 1.80
N SER A 32 -1.76 11.51 1.19
CA SER A 32 -0.47 11.72 0.54
C SER A 32 -0.69 12.13 -0.91
N HIS A 33 0.14 13.05 -1.42
CA HIS A 33 0.06 13.55 -2.81
C HIS A 33 1.38 13.30 -3.55
N PRO A 34 1.65 12.06 -3.99
CA PRO A 34 2.88 11.73 -4.68
C PRO A 34 2.95 12.44 -6.05
N LYS A 35 3.98 13.25 -6.27
CA LYS A 35 4.18 13.97 -7.56
C LYS A 35 4.45 13.06 -8.77
N THR A 36 4.76 11.79 -8.57
CA THR A 36 5.16 10.87 -9.65
C THR A 36 4.62 9.47 -9.40
N LYS A 37 4.37 8.72 -10.49
CA LYS A 37 3.93 7.32 -10.43
C LYS A 37 4.86 6.45 -9.61
N ARG A 38 6.18 6.64 -9.73
CA ARG A 38 7.17 5.87 -8.96
C ARG A 38 7.03 6.08 -7.45
N LYS A 39 6.76 7.32 -7.02
CA LYS A 39 6.52 7.64 -5.60
C LYS A 39 5.18 7.06 -5.13
N ALA A 40 4.14 7.13 -5.96
CA ALA A 40 2.84 6.53 -5.68
C ALA A 40 2.93 5.02 -5.47
N VAL A 41 3.61 4.30 -6.38
CA VAL A 41 3.83 2.85 -6.26
C VAL A 41 4.62 2.52 -4.98
N LYS A 42 5.67 3.27 -4.66
CA LYS A 42 6.46 3.04 -3.42
C LYS A 42 5.58 3.18 -2.17
N GLN A 43 4.73 4.21 -2.12
CA GLN A 43 3.80 4.44 -1.03
C GLN A 43 2.75 3.33 -0.96
N ALA A 44 2.16 2.95 -2.10
CA ALA A 44 1.18 1.88 -2.20
C ALA A 44 1.72 0.53 -1.68
N VAL A 45 2.95 0.18 -2.06
CA VAL A 45 3.63 -1.03 -1.58
C VAL A 45 3.83 -0.98 -0.07
N ALA A 46 4.29 0.15 0.47
CA ALA A 46 4.49 0.30 1.91
C ALA A 46 3.18 0.12 2.71
N ILE A 47 2.10 0.77 2.25
CA ILE A 47 0.77 0.66 2.86
C ILE A 47 0.25 -0.78 2.77
N ALA A 48 0.33 -1.42 1.59
CA ALA A 48 -0.16 -2.79 1.38
C ALA A 48 0.60 -3.82 2.23
N LEU A 49 1.92 -3.69 2.36
CA LEU A 49 2.73 -4.57 3.22
C LEU A 49 2.45 -4.35 4.70
N THR A 50 2.25 -3.11 5.12
CA THR A 50 1.85 -2.77 6.50
C THR A 50 0.48 -3.37 6.81
N LYS A 51 -0.46 -3.26 5.87
CA LYS A 51 -1.80 -3.84 6.03
C LYS A 51 -1.78 -5.36 6.10
N ALA A 52 -0.83 -6.00 5.43
CA ALA A 52 -0.60 -7.43 5.44
C ALA A 52 0.12 -7.96 6.70
N GLY A 53 0.50 -7.09 7.65
CA GLY A 53 1.28 -7.47 8.83
C GLY A 53 2.72 -7.87 8.49
N LYS A 54 3.23 -7.42 7.35
CA LYS A 54 4.55 -7.77 6.80
C LYS A 54 5.51 -6.58 6.81
N SER A 55 5.23 -5.55 7.61
CA SER A 55 6.17 -4.44 7.74
C SER A 55 7.45 -4.88 8.47
N ASN A 56 8.61 -4.38 8.04
CA ASN A 56 9.89 -4.70 8.70
C ASN A 56 9.88 -4.32 10.20
N LYS A 57 9.07 -3.33 10.59
CA LYS A 57 8.91 -2.88 11.97
C LYS A 57 8.13 -3.89 12.82
N GLU A 58 7.05 -4.47 12.27
CA GLU A 58 6.30 -5.54 12.95
C GLU A 58 7.10 -6.84 13.10
N ARG A 59 7.98 -7.16 12.13
CA ARG A 59 8.85 -8.34 12.23
C ARG A 59 9.90 -8.19 13.35
N ALA A 60 10.35 -6.97 13.63
CA ALA A 60 11.30 -6.69 14.70
C ALA A 60 10.64 -6.71 16.10
N LEU A 61 9.36 -6.32 16.20
CA LEU A 61 8.57 -6.33 17.44
C LEU A 61 8.04 -7.73 17.84
N LYS A 62 8.11 -8.72 16.94
CA LYS A 62 7.71 -10.11 17.19
C LYS A 62 8.89 -11.05 17.53
N LYS A 63 10.11 -10.52 17.67
CA LYS A 63 11.30 -11.25 18.11
C LYS A 63 11.54 -10.98 19.59
#